data_AF-A0A090V868-F1
#
_entry.id   AF-A0A090V868-F1
#
_cell.length_a   1.000
_cell.length_b   1.000
_cell.length_c   1.000
_cell.angle_alpha   90.00
_cell.angle_beta   90.00
_cell.angle_gamma   90.00
#
_symmetry.space_group_name_H-M   'P 1'
#
loop_
_entity.id
_entity.type
_entity.pdbx_description
1 polymer ?
#
loop_
_entity_poly.entity_id
_entity_poly.type
_entity_poly.pdbx_seq_one_letter_code
_entity_poly.pdbx_strand_id
1 'polypeptide(L)' 'MWIDDNLALDNNTAFNSNRWNTSVGGGVFANAANIMTLNLSAFNSNDGLRFAFKVGFGF' A
#
# COMPACT_ATOMS: atom_id res chain seq x y z
N MET A 1 -38.41 -6.58 -3.36
CA MET A 1 -37.42 -6.08 -4.34
C MET A 1 -36.43 -7.21 -4.54
N TRP A 2 -36.43 -7.87 -5.71
CA TRP A 2 -35.40 -8.84 -6.05
C TRP A 2 -34.27 -8.07 -6.73
N ILE A 3 -33.03 -8.31 -6.31
CA ILE A 3 -31.83 -7.70 -6.87
C ILE A 3 -31.11 -8.82 -7.61
N ASP A 4 -30.88 -8.63 -8.91
CA ASP A 4 -30.14 -9.58 -9.73
C ASP A 4 -28.66 -9.63 -9.29
N ASP A 5 -28.23 -10.79 -8.78
CA ASP A 5 -26.83 -11.05 -8.37
C ASP A 5 -25.87 -11.24 -9.57
N ASN A 6 -26.34 -11.00 -10.80
CA ASN A 6 -25.58 -11.23 -12.02
C ASN A 6 -24.36 -10.28 -12.17
N LEU A 7 -24.32 -9.20 -11.38
CA LEU A 7 -23.12 -8.34 -11.22
C LEU A 7 -22.18 -8.83 -10.11
N ALA A 8 -22.70 -9.56 -9.11
CA ALA A 8 -21.90 -10.16 -8.04
C ALA A 8 -21.22 -11.48 -8.49
N LEU A 9 -21.78 -12.12 -9.51
CA LEU A 9 -21.26 -13.36 -10.13
C LEU A 9 -20.41 -13.12 -11.38
N ASP A 10 -20.26 -11.87 -11.85
CA ASP A 10 -19.27 -11.55 -12.87
C ASP A 10 -17.89 -11.89 -12.28
N ASN A 11 -17.37 -13.02 -12.73
CA ASN A 11 -16.09 -13.61 -12.40
C ASN A 11 -14.96 -12.74 -12.96
N ASN A 12 -15.00 -11.44 -12.66
CA ASN A 12 -13.92 -10.50 -12.89
C ASN A 12 -12.91 -10.66 -11.73
N THR A 13 -12.43 -11.89 -11.58
CA THR A 13 -11.35 -12.28 -10.67
C THR A 13 -10.01 -11.64 -11.04
N ALA A 14 -9.97 -10.86 -12.13
CA ALA A 14 -8.81 -10.07 -12.52
C ALA A 14 -8.41 -9.04 -11.46
N PHE A 15 -9.37 -8.51 -10.69
CA PHE A 15 -9.10 -7.48 -9.66
C PHE A 15 -9.12 -8.02 -8.22
N ASN A 16 -9.72 -9.19 -7.98
CA ASN A 16 -9.77 -9.84 -6.66
C ASN A 16 -9.10 -11.21 -6.75
N SER A 17 -7.76 -11.21 -6.84
CA SER A 17 -6.95 -12.42 -6.76
C SER A 17 -6.84 -12.86 -5.30
N ASN A 18 -7.19 -14.10 -4.97
CA ASN A 18 -7.01 -14.68 -3.63
C ASN A 18 -5.54 -15.07 -3.36
N ARG A 19 -4.58 -14.30 -3.89
CA ARG A 19 -3.13 -14.48 -3.73
C ARG A 19 -2.59 -13.46 -2.74
N TRP A 20 -1.59 -13.86 -1.98
CA TRP A 20 -0.93 -12.97 -1.02
C TRP A 20 -0.14 -11.87 -1.74
N ASN A 21 -0.40 -10.60 -1.43
CA ASN A 21 0.40 -9.48 -1.93
C ASN A 21 1.71 -9.36 -1.13
N THR A 22 2.81 -9.84 -1.72
CA THR A 22 4.16 -9.64 -1.17
C THR A 22 4.81 -8.42 -1.80
N SER A 23 5.44 -7.57 -0.98
CA SER A 23 6.27 -6.47 -1.45
C SER A 23 7.56 -6.46 -0.63
N VAL A 24 8.71 -6.28 -1.29
CA VAL A 24 10.02 -6.17 -0.64
C VAL A 24 10.61 -4.81 -0.98
N GLY A 25 11.15 -4.13 0.03
CA GLY A 25 11.60 -2.76 -0.12
C GLY A 25 12.46 -2.30 1.05
N GLY A 26 13.04 -1.13 0.88
CA GLY A 26 13.89 -0.47 1.87
C GLY A 26 13.59 1.01 1.94
N GLY A 27 14.08 1.66 2.98
CA GLY A 27 13.85 3.08 3.18
C GLY A 27 14.95 3.75 4.00
N VAL A 28 14.98 5.08 3.91
CA VAL A 28 15.84 5.94 4.71
C VAL A 28 15.02 6.61 5.80
N PHE A 29 15.64 6.75 6.97
CA PHE A 29 15.07 7.42 8.13
C PHE A 29 15.98 8.58 8.53
N ALA A 30 15.41 9.76 8.68
CA ALA A 30 16.10 10.96 9.12
C ALA A 30 15.33 11.62 10.25
N ASN A 31 16.02 11.95 11.33
CA ASN A 31 15.48 12.78 12.42
C ASN A 31 16.06 14.19 12.26
N ALA A 32 15.19 15.17 11.98
CA ALA A 32 15.55 16.53 11.65
C ALA A 32 15.25 17.43 12.85
N ALA A 33 16.20 17.49 13.80
CA ALA A 33 16.00 17.98 15.16
C ALA A 33 15.00 17.12 15.94
N ASN A 34 15.19 16.99 17.26
CA ASN A 34 14.52 16.06 18.18
C ASN A 34 12.96 16.08 18.17
N ILE A 35 12.38 16.95 17.35
CA ILE A 35 10.97 17.30 17.23
C ILE A 35 10.41 16.87 15.85
N MET A 36 11.24 16.59 14.83
CA MET A 36 10.76 16.23 13.48
C MET A 36 11.41 14.94 12.96
N THR A 37 10.57 14.05 12.43
CA THR A 37 10.98 12.76 11.86
C THR A 37 10.52 12.67 10.41
N LEU A 38 11.43 12.23 9.54
CA LEU A 38 11.20 11.97 8.12
C LEU A 38 11.55 10.51 7.82
N ASN A 39 10.64 9.80 7.18
CA ASN A 39 10.87 8.45 6.66
C ASN A 39 10.46 8.41 5.20
N LEU A 40 11.32 7.86 4.35
CA LEU A 40 11.05 7.65 2.93
C LEU A 40 11.39 6.20 2.59
N SER A 41 10.43 5.47 2.05
CA SER A 41 10.55 4.05 1.74
C SER A 41 10.09 3.75 0.32
N ALA A 42 10.79 2.86 -0.36
CA ALA A 42 10.43 2.37 -1.69
C ALA A 42 10.25 0.85 -1.64
N PHE A 43 9.13 0.37 -2.16
CA PHE A 43 8.73 -1.04 -2.14
C PHE A 43 8.47 -1.50 -3.57
N ASN A 44 9.09 -2.60 -3.96
CA ASN A 44 8.80 -3.25 -5.22
C ASN A 44 7.89 -4.47 -4.99
N SER A 45 6.88 -4.61 -5.83
CA SER A 45 5.96 -5.75 -5.84
C SER A 45 5.72 -6.20 -7.28
N ASN A 46 5.05 -7.34 -7.43
CA ASN A 46 4.62 -7.85 -8.73
C ASN A 46 3.67 -6.88 -9.46
N ASP A 47 2.97 -6.03 -8.72
CA ASP A 47 2.07 -5.00 -9.26
C ASP A 47 2.79 -3.67 -9.54
N GLY A 48 4.11 -3.60 -9.30
CA GLY A 48 4.95 -2.43 -9.58
C GLY A 48 5.60 -1.78 -8.35
N LEU A 49 6.25 -0.64 -8.60
CA LEU A 49 6.98 0.13 -7.61
C LEU A 49 6.05 1.08 -6.85
N ARG A 50 6.18 1.09 -5.52
CA ARG A 50 5.40 1.92 -4.60
C ARG A 50 6.34 2.75 -3.74
N PHE A 51 5.99 4.00 -3.49
CA PHE A 51 6.72 4.89 -2.59
C PHE A 51 5.84 5.25 -1.40
N ALA A 52 6.44 5.27 -0.21
CA ALA A 52 5.81 5.71 1.02
C ALA A 52 6.68 6.76 1.68
N PHE A 53 6.07 7.83 2.18
CA PHE A 53 6.75 8.84 2.97
C PHE A 53 5.96 9.11 4.25
N LYS A 54 6.67 9.40 5.33
CA LYS A 54 6.08 9.76 6.63
C LYS A 54 6.83 10.95 7.19
N VAL A 55 6.08 11.96 7.61
CA VAL A 55 6.58 13.11 8.38
C VAL A 55 5.86 13.09 9.73
N GLY A 56 6.61 13.16 10.82
CA GLY A 56 6.06 13.17 12.18
C GLY A 56 6.67 14.29 13.00
N PHE A 57 5.86 14.88 13.88
CA PHE A 57 6.30 15.84 14.88
C PHE A 57 6.15 15.22 16.27
N GLY A 58 7.20 15.29 17.09
CA GLY A 58 7.19 14.82 18.48
C GLY A 58 6.84 15.97 19.42
N PHE A 59 5.71 15.87 20.10
CA PHE A 59 5.27 16.79 21.17
C PHE A 59 5.06 16.02 22.47
#